data_AF-A0A1S9V8B9-F1
#
_entry.id   AF-A0A1S9V8B9-F1
#
_cell.length_a   1.000
_cell.length_b   1.000
_cell.length_c   1.000
_cell.angle_alpha   90.00
_cell.angle_beta   90.00
_cell.angle_gamma   90.00
#
_symmetry.space_group_name_H-M   'P 1'
#
loop_
_entity.id
_entity.type
_entity.pdbx_description
1 polymer ?
#
loop_
_entity_poly.entity_id
_entity_poly.type
_entity_poly.pdbx_seq_one_letter_code
_entity_poly.pdbx_strand_id
1 'polypeptide(L)'
;MRIKNRKFTFFVFFIFVSTIIGGCNMQENNKEKQIVDKATEKTINYFKEKQNLDVTITDYRFPSNDLESVFITGHIKDDESKEFTATIDYNNNYNVGSVSMNFSLKK
;
A
#
# COMPACT_ATOMS: atom_id res chain seq x y z
N MET A 1 39.49 -11.17 -52.27
CA MET A 1 38.55 -11.72 -51.27
C MET A 1 39.30 -12.16 -50.02
N ARG A 2 39.10 -11.49 -48.87
CA ARG A 2 39.01 -12.08 -47.51
C ARG A 2 38.98 -10.96 -46.46
N ILE A 3 37.79 -10.72 -45.92
CA ILE A 3 37.52 -9.88 -44.75
C ILE A 3 38.07 -10.60 -43.51
N LYS A 4 38.69 -9.88 -42.57
CA LYS A 4 38.84 -10.37 -41.19
C LYS A 4 38.92 -9.23 -40.16
N ASN A 5 37.76 -8.69 -39.80
CA ASN A 5 37.54 -7.98 -38.55
C ASN A 5 37.72 -8.96 -37.39
N ARG A 6 38.50 -8.65 -36.34
CA ARG A 6 38.22 -9.15 -34.97
C ARG A 6 39.16 -8.58 -33.89
N LYS A 7 38.95 -7.34 -33.43
CA LYS A 7 39.49 -6.87 -32.13
C LYS A 7 38.49 -5.97 -31.41
N PHE A 8 37.26 -6.45 -31.27
CA PHE A 8 36.23 -5.80 -30.44
C PHE A 8 35.54 -6.87 -29.61
N THR A 9 36.25 -7.45 -28.65
CA THR A 9 35.72 -8.60 -27.89
C THR A 9 36.23 -8.68 -26.45
N PHE A 10 36.55 -7.54 -25.83
CA PHE A 10 36.96 -7.54 -24.41
C PHE A 10 36.30 -6.47 -23.52
N PHE A 11 35.53 -5.53 -24.07
CA PHE A 11 34.93 -4.44 -23.28
C PHE A 11 33.45 -4.64 -22.88
N VAL A 12 32.89 -5.84 -23.09
CA VAL A 12 31.46 -6.12 -22.82
C VAL A 12 31.25 -6.93 -21.52
N PHE A 13 32.32 -7.37 -20.85
CA PHE A 13 32.20 -8.32 -19.73
C PHE A 13 32.10 -7.70 -18.32
N PHE A 14 32.19 -6.37 -18.17
CA PHE A 14 32.20 -5.73 -16.84
C PHE A 14 30.90 -4.99 -16.45
N ILE A 15 29.89 -4.93 -17.32
CA ILE A 15 28.64 -4.20 -17.04
C ILE A 15 27.57 -5.11 -16.38
N PHE A 16 27.77 -6.44 -16.37
CA PHE A 16 26.73 -7.37 -15.91
C PHE A 16 26.69 -7.63 -14.40
N VAL A 17 27.66 -7.16 -13.62
CA VAL A 17 27.76 -7.48 -12.18
C VAL A 17 27.09 -6.43 -11.28
N SER A 18 26.77 -5.24 -11.81
CA SER A 18 26.25 -4.13 -10.99
C SER A 18 24.72 -4.10 -10.83
N THR A 19 23.95 -4.90 -11.58
CA THR A 19 22.47 -4.84 -11.56
C THR A 19 21.80 -5.59 -10.42
N ILE A 20 22.55 -6.34 -9.60
CA ILE A 20 21.95 -7.26 -8.62
C ILE A 20 21.66 -6.58 -7.26
N ILE A 21 22.17 -5.37 -7.02
CA ILE A 21 22.05 -4.73 -5.68
C ILE A 21 20.77 -3.86 -5.55
N GLY A 22 20.05 -3.59 -6.66
CA GLY A 22 18.82 -2.78 -6.64
C GLY A 22 17.50 -3.56 -6.53
N GLY A 23 17.54 -4.90 -6.53
CA GLY A 23 16.36 -5.74 -6.77
C GLY A 23 15.45 -6.02 -5.57
N CYS A 24 15.94 -5.98 -4.32
CA CYS A 24 15.13 -6.36 -3.16
C CYS A 24 14.11 -5.28 -2.75
N ASN A 25 14.49 -4.00 -2.78
CA ASN A 25 13.67 -2.94 -2.16
C ASN A 25 12.45 -2.53 -3.01
N MET A 26 12.47 -2.76 -4.33
CA MET A 26 11.35 -2.38 -5.21
C MET A 26 10.13 -3.28 -5.04
N GLN A 27 10.33 -4.56 -4.70
CA GLN A 27 9.24 -5.54 -4.62
C GLN A 27 8.41 -5.38 -3.34
N GLU A 28 9.05 -5.03 -2.23
CA GLU A 28 8.40 -4.80 -0.93
C GLU A 28 7.52 -3.54 -0.96
N ASN A 29 8.06 -2.43 -1.45
CA ASN A 29 7.32 -1.16 -1.60
C ASN A 29 6.07 -1.31 -2.47
N ASN A 30 6.13 -2.14 -3.53
CA ASN A 30 4.99 -2.40 -4.40
C ASN A 30 3.90 -3.24 -3.72
N LYS A 31 4.27 -4.16 -2.82
CA LYS A 31 3.30 -4.97 -2.07
C LYS A 31 2.61 -4.13 -1.01
N GLU A 32 3.38 -3.34 -0.24
CA GLU A 32 2.84 -2.44 0.78
C GLU A 32 1.80 -1.50 0.15
N LYS A 33 2.17 -0.84 -0.96
CA LYS A 33 1.26 0.06 -1.67
C LYS A 33 -0.04 -0.62 -2.09
N GLN A 34 0.03 -1.84 -2.64
CA GLN A 34 -1.18 -2.58 -3.03
C GLN A 34 -2.08 -2.90 -1.84
N ILE A 35 -1.49 -3.25 -0.69
CA ILE A 35 -2.24 -3.48 0.54
C ILE A 35 -2.93 -2.19 0.99
N VAL A 36 -2.20 -1.09 1.04
CA VAL A 36 -2.73 0.22 1.48
C VAL A 36 -3.83 0.73 0.55
N ASP A 37 -3.63 0.65 -0.77
CA ASP A 37 -4.61 1.12 -1.76
C ASP A 37 -5.94 0.35 -1.62
N LYS A 38 -5.88 -0.98 -1.49
CA LYS A 38 -7.07 -1.82 -1.35
C LYS A 38 -7.72 -1.70 0.04
N ALA A 39 -6.93 -1.53 1.10
CA ALA A 39 -7.46 -1.26 2.44
C ALA A 39 -8.16 0.10 2.52
N THR A 40 -7.59 1.12 1.88
CA THR A 40 -8.19 2.44 1.69
C THR A 40 -9.54 2.33 0.99
N GLU A 41 -9.60 1.65 -0.16
CA GLU A 41 -10.83 1.44 -0.92
C GLU A 41 -11.91 0.73 -0.06
N LYS A 42 -11.52 -0.33 0.64
CA LYS A 42 -12.43 -1.09 1.52
C LYS A 42 -12.96 -0.26 2.68
N THR A 43 -12.11 0.59 3.26
CA THR A 43 -12.51 1.51 4.33
C THR A 43 -13.53 2.52 3.81
N ILE A 44 -13.27 3.17 2.68
CA ILE A 44 -14.20 4.14 2.06
C ILE A 44 -15.56 3.46 1.77
N ASN A 45 -15.54 2.28 1.16
CA ASN A 45 -16.76 1.54 0.84
C ASN A 45 -17.53 1.14 2.10
N TYR A 46 -16.86 0.73 3.17
CA TYR A 46 -17.51 0.43 4.45
C TYR A 46 -18.28 1.64 4.99
N PHE A 47 -17.65 2.82 5.07
CA PHE A 47 -18.32 4.02 5.55
C PHE A 47 -19.48 4.43 4.64
N LYS A 48 -19.31 4.34 3.33
CA LYS A 48 -20.36 4.68 2.37
C LYS A 48 -21.56 3.73 2.46
N GLU A 49 -21.32 2.42 2.43
CA GLU A 49 -22.39 1.41 2.36
C GLU A 49 -23.04 1.11 3.71
N LYS A 50 -22.24 1.08 4.80
CA LYS A 50 -22.72 0.70 6.13
C LYS A 50 -23.13 1.87 6.99
N GLN A 51 -22.52 3.04 6.78
CA GLN A 51 -22.75 4.23 7.60
C GLN A 51 -23.38 5.40 6.84
N ASN A 52 -23.48 5.31 5.51
CA ASN A 52 -23.94 6.40 4.65
C ASN A 52 -23.13 7.70 4.89
N LEU A 53 -21.81 7.54 5.07
CA LEU A 53 -20.85 8.62 5.29
C LEU A 53 -19.80 8.63 4.19
N ASP A 54 -19.52 9.82 3.66
CA ASP A 54 -18.33 10.06 2.85
C ASP A 54 -17.16 10.43 3.76
N VAL A 55 -16.01 9.81 3.52
CA VAL A 55 -14.81 9.97 4.34
C VAL A 55 -13.59 10.29 3.49
N THR A 56 -12.62 10.95 4.11
CA THR A 56 -11.29 11.21 3.55
C THR A 56 -10.26 10.43 4.34
N ILE A 57 -9.42 9.64 3.65
CA ILE A 57 -8.30 8.93 4.27
C ILE A 57 -7.11 9.88 4.34
N THR A 58 -6.48 9.97 5.51
CA THR A 58 -5.35 10.88 5.76
C THR A 58 -4.04 10.16 6.01
N ASP A 59 -4.09 8.95 6.57
CA ASP A 59 -2.88 8.20 6.90
C ASP A 59 -3.13 6.68 6.98
N TYR A 60 -2.04 5.92 6.98
CA TYR A 60 -2.05 4.49 7.23
C TYR A 60 -0.86 4.07 8.09
N ARG A 61 -1.03 2.98 8.84
CA ARG A 61 0.05 2.40 9.65
C ARG A 61 -0.04 0.89 9.74
N PHE A 62 1.09 0.22 9.56
CA PHE A 62 1.24 -1.18 9.94
C PHE A 62 1.59 -1.27 11.43
N PRO A 63 0.77 -1.93 12.26
CA PRO A 63 1.00 -2.01 13.71
C PRO A 63 2.25 -2.84 14.06
N SER A 64 2.54 -3.86 13.27
CA SER A 64 3.76 -4.67 13.30
C SER A 64 3.88 -5.41 11.96
N ASN A 65 5.10 -5.81 11.58
CA ASN A 65 5.34 -6.62 10.38
C ASN A 65 4.73 -8.03 10.50
N ASP A 66 4.50 -8.52 11.72
CA ASP A 66 3.94 -9.85 11.99
C ASP A 66 2.40 -9.84 12.01
N LEU A 67 1.78 -8.66 12.04
CA LEU A 67 0.33 -8.52 12.04
C LEU A 67 -0.14 -8.31 10.60
N GLU A 68 -0.99 -9.19 10.10
CA GLU A 68 -1.54 -9.12 8.74
C GLU A 68 -2.68 -8.11 8.63
N SER A 69 -2.49 -6.95 9.25
CA SER A 69 -3.46 -5.87 9.31
C SER A 69 -2.82 -4.51 9.06
N VAL A 70 -3.61 -3.58 8.54
CA VAL A 70 -3.23 -2.17 8.39
C VAL A 70 -4.27 -1.30 9.08
N PHE A 71 -3.81 -0.28 9.79
CA PHE A 71 -4.65 0.77 10.33
C PHE A 71 -4.82 1.86 9.28
N ILE A 72 -6.06 2.23 9.00
CA ILE A 72 -6.42 3.32 8.10
C ILE A 72 -7.06 4.42 8.93
N THR A 73 -6.49 5.62 8.87
CA THR A 73 -6.96 6.80 9.61
C THR A 73 -7.56 7.82 8.65
N GLY A 74 -8.60 8.50 9.09
CA GLY A 74 -9.28 9.49 8.29
C GLY A 74 -10.32 10.27 9.09
N HIS A 75 -11.09 11.08 8.38
CA HIS A 75 -12.17 11.86 8.94
C HIS A 75 -13.39 11.89 8.00
N ILE A 76 -14.53 12.38 8.48
CA ILE A 76 -15.69 12.65 7.61
C ILE A 76 -15.32 13.77 6.65
N LYS A 77 -15.66 13.61 5.36
CA LYS A 77 -15.24 14.52 4.29
C LYS A 77 -15.51 16.00 4.57
N ASP A 78 -16.66 16.31 5.18
CA ASP A 78 -17.11 17.68 5.46
C ASP A 78 -16.86 18.11 6.92
N ASP A 79 -16.19 17.29 7.73
CA ASP A 79 -15.90 17.58 9.14
C ASP A 79 -14.62 16.87 9.60
N GLU A 80 -13.49 17.57 9.50
CA GLU A 80 -12.16 17.10 9.93
C GLU A 80 -12.08 16.79 11.43
N SER A 81 -12.96 17.37 12.26
CA SER A 81 -12.98 17.06 13.70
C SER A 81 -13.53 15.68 14.01
N LYS A 82 -14.22 15.04 13.05
CA LYS A 82 -14.82 13.72 13.19
C LYS A 82 -13.91 12.65 12.61
N GLU A 83 -12.98 12.19 13.43
CA GLU A 83 -11.92 11.27 13.07
C GLU A 83 -12.29 9.81 13.36
N PHE A 84 -11.67 8.91 12.61
CA PHE A 84 -11.75 7.49 12.83
C PHE A 84 -10.42 6.79 12.56
N THR A 85 -10.30 5.57 13.09
CA THR A 85 -9.26 4.62 12.70
C THR A 85 -9.90 3.25 12.50
N ALA A 86 -9.70 2.68 11.32
CA ALA A 86 -10.20 1.36 10.95
C ALA A 86 -9.04 0.35 10.89
N THR A 87 -9.25 -0.82 11.47
CA THR A 87 -8.33 -1.96 11.33
C THR A 87 -8.79 -2.84 10.18
N ILE A 88 -7.93 -3.03 9.19
CA ILE A 88 -8.21 -3.82 7.99
C ILE A 88 -7.32 -5.06 8.00
N ASP A 89 -7.92 -6.24 8.10
CA ASP A 89 -7.23 -7.53 8.00
C ASP A 89 -7.09 -7.90 6.52
N TYR A 90 -5.88 -7.73 5.98
CA TYR A 90 -5.61 -7.96 4.56
C TYR A 90 -5.36 -9.44 4.23
N ASN A 91 -5.17 -10.32 5.22
CA ASN A 91 -5.15 -11.77 5.01
C ASN A 91 -6.57 -12.33 4.90
N ASN A 92 -7.53 -11.75 5.61
CA ASN A 92 -8.94 -12.11 5.54
C ASN A 92 -9.73 -11.27 4.53
N ASN A 93 -9.26 -11.26 3.27
CA ASN A 93 -9.91 -10.54 2.17
C ASN A 93 -10.24 -9.07 2.47
N TYR A 94 -9.34 -8.38 3.19
CA TYR A 94 -9.50 -6.96 3.55
C TYR A 94 -10.76 -6.72 4.39
N ASN A 95 -11.03 -7.62 5.34
CA ASN A 95 -12.15 -7.49 6.27
C ASN A 95 -11.92 -6.28 7.19
N VAL A 96 -12.97 -5.49 7.38
CA VAL A 96 -12.97 -4.40 8.36
C VAL A 96 -13.24 -4.99 9.73
N GLY A 97 -12.19 -5.14 10.55
CA GLY A 97 -12.28 -5.80 11.85
C GLY A 97 -12.87 -4.91 12.93
N SER A 98 -12.24 -3.76 13.17
CA SER A 98 -12.70 -2.78 14.16
C SER A 98 -12.60 -1.37 13.60
N VAL A 99 -13.51 -0.50 14.08
CA VAL A 99 -13.48 0.93 13.75
C VAL A 99 -13.66 1.70 15.04
N SER A 100 -12.67 2.52 15.38
CA SER A 100 -12.74 3.49 16.48
C SER A 100 -13.08 4.86 15.90
N MET A 101 -13.93 5.61 16.58
CA MET A 101 -14.40 6.93 16.14
C MET A 101 -14.48 7.87 17.34
N ASN A 102 -14.21 9.15 17.14
CA ASN A 102 -14.42 10.19 18.17
C ASN A 102 -15.83 10.81 18.12
N PHE A 103 -16.70 10.31 17.24
CA PHE A 103 -18.04 10.82 16.99
C PHE A 103 -19.09 9.70 17.04
N SER A 104 -20.34 10.10 17.21
CA SER A 104 -21.48 9.19 17.20
C SER A 104 -22.08 9.07 15.81
N LEU A 105 -22.37 7.84 15.40
CA LEU A 105 -23.14 7.55 14.20
C LEU A 105 -24.62 7.82 14.47
N LYS A 106 -25.31 8.48 13.53
CA LYS A 106 -26.76 8.62 13.59
C LYS A 106 -27.37 7.25 13.29
N LYS A 107 -28.04 6.66 14.29
CA LYS A 107 -28.79 5.40 14.15
C LYS A 107 -30.16 5.66 13.54
#